data_AF-A0A381Y7Y2-F1
#
_entry.id   AF-A0A381Y7Y2-F1
#
_cell.length_a   1.000
_cell.length_b   1.000
_cell.length_c   1.000
_cell.angle_alpha   90.00
_cell.angle_beta   90.00
_cell.angle_gamma   90.00
#
_symmetry.space_group_name_H-M   'P 1'
#
loop_
_entity.id
_entity.type
_entity.pdbx_description
1 polymer ?
#
loop_
_entity_poly.entity_id
_entity_poly.type
_entity_poly.pdbx_seq_one_letter_code
_entity_poly.pdbx_strand_id
1 'polypeptide(L)'
;VERPASVVKELIENSLDASATEISIVVEKGGHQTIQVRDNGSGMSPEQLPSSVLRYHTSKIATLDDLFSINTLGFRGEALASIASVSEMSILSSNGKGEGAELPIIDGHAGEIQPAAEIGGTEITIRNLFYNTPAR
;
A
#
# COMPACT_ATOMS: atom_id res chain seq x y z
N VAL A 1 12.40 5.00 2.00
CA VAL A 1 11.81 5.71 0.83
C VAL A 1 12.56 7.02 0.63
N GLU A 2 13.30 7.18 -0.47
CA GLU A 2 14.07 8.41 -0.73
C GLU A 2 13.52 9.24 -1.89
N ARG A 3 12.74 8.67 -2.81
CA ARG A 3 12.19 9.37 -3.99
C ARG A 3 10.79 8.87 -4.34
N PRO A 4 9.91 9.72 -4.93
CA PRO A 4 8.60 9.30 -5.45
C PRO A 4 8.65 8.07 -6.36
N ALA A 5 9.68 7.94 -7.21
CA ALA A 5 9.86 6.78 -8.07
C ALA A 5 10.01 5.46 -7.30
N SER A 6 10.67 5.49 -6.13
CA SER A 6 10.76 4.31 -5.26
C SER A 6 9.39 3.91 -4.72
N VAL A 7 8.55 4.88 -4.34
CA VAL A 7 7.18 4.61 -3.90
C VAL A 7 6.40 3.90 -5.00
N VAL A 8 6.43 4.43 -6.21
CA VAL A 8 5.73 3.84 -7.37
C VAL A 8 6.21 2.42 -7.63
N LYS A 9 7.53 2.17 -7.62
CA LYS A 9 8.11 0.82 -7.78
C LYS A 9 7.51 -0.16 -6.77
N GLU A 10 7.52 0.19 -5.49
CA GLU A 10 7.06 -0.72 -4.43
C GLU A 10 5.55 -1.02 -4.55
N LEU A 11 4.74 -0.01 -4.91
CA LEU A 11 3.31 -0.23 -5.13
C LEU A 11 3.04 -1.14 -6.35
N ILE A 12 3.79 -0.98 -7.44
CA ILE A 12 3.70 -1.86 -8.61
C ILE A 12 4.08 -3.30 -8.22
N GLU A 13 5.16 -3.48 -7.46
CA GLU A 13 5.58 -4.81 -7.00
C GLU A 13 4.51 -5.49 -6.14
N ASN A 14 3.83 -4.74 -5.27
CA ASN A 14 2.69 -5.26 -4.50
C ASN A 14 1.52 -5.67 -5.40
N SER A 15 1.20 -4.88 -6.43
CA SER A 15 0.16 -5.24 -7.40
C SER A 15 0.52 -6.51 -8.19
N LEU A 16 1.78 -6.68 -8.58
CA LEU A 16 2.26 -7.89 -9.25
C LEU A 16 2.20 -9.11 -8.33
N ASP A 17 2.58 -8.96 -7.06
CA ASP A 17 2.46 -10.00 -6.04
C ASP A 17 0.99 -10.42 -5.80
N ALA A 18 0.05 -9.48 -5.99
CA ALA A 18 -1.39 -9.74 -5.96
C ALA A 18 -1.93 -10.35 -7.27
N SER A 19 -1.05 -10.75 -8.19
CA SER A 19 -1.38 -11.34 -9.50
C SER A 19 -2.20 -10.40 -10.39
N ALA A 20 -2.01 -9.09 -10.27
CA ALA A 20 -2.65 -8.12 -11.15
C ALA A 20 -2.24 -8.32 -12.61
N THR A 21 -3.20 -8.15 -13.50
CA THR A 21 -3.00 -8.16 -14.96
C THR A 21 -3.10 -6.76 -15.57
N GLU A 22 -3.72 -5.84 -14.84
CA GLU A 22 -3.86 -4.43 -15.18
C GLU A 22 -3.45 -3.60 -13.97
N ILE A 23 -2.58 -2.61 -14.21
CA ILE A 23 -2.12 -1.65 -13.21
C ILE A 23 -2.21 -0.26 -13.84
N SER A 24 -2.96 0.63 -13.20
CA SER A 24 -3.11 2.02 -13.59
C SER A 24 -2.41 2.91 -12.56
N ILE A 25 -1.71 3.94 -13.05
CA ILE A 25 -0.86 4.81 -12.22
C ILE A 25 -1.16 6.26 -12.55
N VAL A 26 -1.47 7.05 -11.53
CA VAL A 26 -1.63 8.51 -11.63
C VAL A 26 -0.55 9.17 -10.78
N VAL A 27 0.18 10.12 -11.38
CA VAL A 27 1.24 10.87 -10.72
C VAL A 27 1.06 12.36 -10.97
N GLU A 28 0.95 13.14 -9.90
CA GLU A 28 0.83 14.59 -9.96
C GLU A 28 2.05 15.27 -9.31
N LYS A 29 2.52 16.37 -9.91
CA LYS A 29 3.70 17.14 -9.42
C LYS A 29 4.93 16.26 -9.14
N GLY A 30 5.19 15.32 -10.04
CA GLY A 30 6.31 14.37 -9.90
C GLY A 30 6.17 13.41 -8.72
N GLY A 31 4.96 13.24 -8.16
CA GLY A 31 4.63 12.32 -7.09
C GLY A 31 4.71 12.91 -5.68
N HIS A 32 4.98 14.20 -5.53
CA HIS A 32 4.92 14.87 -4.23
C HIS A 32 3.49 15.20 -3.83
N GLN A 33 2.65 15.59 -4.80
CA GLN A 33 1.25 15.92 -4.54
C GLN A 33 0.38 14.66 -4.47
N THR A 34 0.46 13.79 -5.49
CA THR A 34 -0.33 12.56 -5.53
C THR A 34 0.42 11.46 -6.28
N ILE A 35 0.39 10.27 -5.70
CA ILE A 35 0.69 8.99 -6.36
C ILE A 35 -0.51 8.10 -6.09
N GLN A 36 -1.18 7.62 -7.13
CA GLN A 36 -2.23 6.62 -7.02
C GLN A 36 -1.85 5.43 -7.88
N VAL A 37 -1.90 4.23 -7.29
CA VAL A 37 -1.72 2.96 -8.00
C VAL A 37 -2.95 2.11 -7.77
N ARG A 38 -3.62 1.75 -8.86
CA ARG A 38 -4.80 0.88 -8.83
C ARG A 38 -4.55 -0.35 -9.69
N ASP A 39 -4.82 -1.51 -9.12
CA ASP A 39 -4.70 -2.80 -9.77
C ASP A 39 -6.00 -3.61 -9.74
N ASN A 40 -6.06 -4.64 -10.57
CA ASN A 40 -7.12 -5.65 -10.60
C ASN A 40 -6.66 -6.99 -10.00
N GLY A 41 -5.75 -6.95 -9.01
CA GLY A 41 -5.24 -8.13 -8.34
C GLY A 41 -6.28 -8.79 -7.41
N SER A 42 -5.81 -9.67 -6.54
CA SER A 42 -6.68 -10.44 -5.63
C SER A 42 -7.47 -9.59 -4.62
N GLY A 43 -7.05 -8.34 -4.41
CA GLY A 43 -7.61 -7.46 -3.38
C GLY A 43 -7.45 -8.00 -1.96
N MET A 44 -8.08 -7.31 -1.02
CA MET A 44 -8.09 -7.61 0.41
C MET A 44 -9.51 -7.52 0.95
N SER A 45 -9.82 -8.33 1.97
CA SER A 45 -11.05 -8.16 2.75
C SER A 45 -10.89 -7.03 3.79
N PRO A 46 -11.99 -6.50 4.34
CA PRO A 46 -11.95 -5.49 5.39
C PRO A 46 -11.06 -5.90 6.58
N GLU A 47 -11.07 -7.19 6.96
CA GLU A 47 -10.29 -7.72 8.09
C GLU A 47 -8.79 -7.80 7.79
N GLN A 48 -8.40 -7.89 6.51
CA GLN A 48 -7.01 -7.95 6.07
C GLN A 48 -6.36 -6.56 6.00
N LEU A 49 -7.15 -5.51 5.74
CA LEU A 49 -6.64 -4.15 5.55
C LEU A 49 -5.75 -3.66 6.72
N PRO A 50 -6.13 -3.78 8.01
CA PRO A 50 -5.29 -3.32 9.10
C PRO A 50 -3.92 -4.01 9.12
N SER A 51 -3.89 -5.30 8.79
CA SER A 51 -2.65 -6.08 8.79
C SER A 51 -1.70 -5.68 7.67
N SER A 52 -2.21 -5.11 6.57
CA SER A 52 -1.41 -4.68 5.42
C SER A 52 -0.48 -3.49 5.72
N VAL A 53 -0.77 -2.72 6.76
CA VAL A 53 -0.02 -1.52 7.17
C VAL A 53 0.73 -1.68 8.50
N LEU A 54 0.60 -2.83 9.16
CA LEU A 54 1.33 -3.12 10.40
C LEU A 54 2.80 -3.44 10.09
N ARG A 55 3.72 -2.82 10.85
CA ARG A 55 5.13 -3.22 10.83
C ARG A 55 5.23 -4.69 11.24
N TYR A 56 6.10 -5.44 10.56
CA TYR A 56 6.40 -6.86 10.83
C TYR A 56 5.28 -7.87 10.54
N HIS A 57 4.15 -7.45 9.98
CA HIS A 57 3.11 -8.37 9.50
C HIS A 57 3.18 -8.50 7.98
N THR A 58 3.83 -9.56 7.52
CA THR A 58 3.57 -10.10 6.18
C THR A 58 2.96 -11.49 6.36
N SER A 59 1.98 -11.87 5.56
CA SER A 59 1.46 -13.23 5.51
C SER A 59 2.48 -14.28 4.99
N LYS A 60 3.73 -13.86 4.79
CA LYS A 60 4.78 -14.60 4.07
C LYS A 60 5.98 -14.99 4.94
N ILE A 61 6.08 -14.60 6.23
CA ILE A 61 7.29 -14.83 7.07
C ILE A 61 6.92 -15.12 8.53
N ALA A 62 7.50 -16.17 9.14
CA ALA A 62 7.23 -16.60 10.52
C ALA A 62 8.46 -16.55 11.47
N THR A 63 9.70 -16.39 10.97
CA THR A 63 10.91 -16.36 11.81
C THR A 63 11.96 -15.33 11.35
N LEU A 64 12.87 -14.93 12.26
CA LEU A 64 13.96 -13.96 12.02
C LEU A 64 14.99 -14.44 10.98
N ASP A 65 15.13 -15.75 10.78
CA ASP A 65 16.07 -16.34 9.81
C ASP A 65 15.49 -16.40 8.38
N ASP A 66 14.16 -16.46 8.24
CA ASP A 66 13.45 -16.34 6.93
C ASP A 66 13.59 -14.94 6.33
N LEU A 67 14.00 -13.97 7.15
CA LEU A 67 14.28 -12.60 6.73
C LEU A 67 15.37 -12.58 5.66
N PHE A 68 16.39 -13.44 5.74
CA PHE A 68 17.56 -13.38 4.87
C PHE A 68 17.52 -14.31 3.65
N SER A 69 16.44 -15.08 3.44
CA SER A 69 16.44 -16.21 2.48
C SER A 69 15.38 -16.19 1.37
N ILE A 70 14.54 -15.16 1.21
CA ILE A 70 13.35 -15.26 0.33
C ILE A 70 13.40 -14.40 -0.95
N ASN A 71 13.16 -15.09 -2.08
CA ASN A 71 13.01 -14.63 -3.47
C ASN A 71 11.62 -14.01 -3.78
N THR A 72 11.14 -13.03 -3.02
CA THR A 72 9.93 -12.25 -3.40
C THR A 72 10.33 -10.83 -3.78
N LEU A 73 9.76 -10.30 -4.87
CA LEU A 73 10.16 -9.01 -5.44
C LEU A 73 9.73 -7.81 -4.57
N GLY A 74 8.75 -7.96 -3.68
CA GLY A 74 8.24 -6.89 -2.79
C GLY A 74 8.66 -7.00 -1.31
N PHE A 75 8.98 -5.86 -0.71
CA PHE A 75 9.52 -5.69 0.65
C PHE A 75 8.50 -5.93 1.78
N ARG A 76 8.69 -7.00 2.55
CA ARG A 76 8.60 -7.14 4.03
C ARG A 76 7.56 -6.35 4.87
N GLY A 77 6.44 -5.86 4.35
CA GLY A 77 5.43 -5.13 5.16
C GLY A 77 5.94 -3.81 5.78
N GLU A 78 7.19 -3.43 5.50
CA GLU A 78 7.81 -2.20 5.99
C GLU A 78 7.61 -1.04 5.01
N ALA A 79 7.38 -1.32 3.72
CA ALA A 79 7.26 -0.30 2.69
C ALA A 79 6.01 0.57 2.90
N LEU A 80 4.83 -0.04 3.01
CA LEU A 80 3.56 0.69 3.22
C LEU A 80 3.58 1.47 4.54
N ALA A 81 4.04 0.85 5.63
CA ALA A 81 4.20 1.52 6.92
C ALA A 81 5.18 2.71 6.85
N SER A 82 6.30 2.57 6.13
CA SER A 82 7.28 3.65 5.95
C SER A 82 6.73 4.80 5.12
N ILE A 83 6.04 4.50 4.02
CA ILE A 83 5.41 5.51 3.16
C ILE A 83 4.32 6.24 3.95
N ALA A 84 3.45 5.51 4.65
CA ALA A 84 2.38 6.08 5.44
C ALA A 84 2.89 7.01 6.55
N SER A 85 4.05 6.73 7.16
CA SER A 85 4.63 7.59 8.20
C SER A 85 5.02 9.00 7.72
N VAL A 86 5.19 9.18 6.41
CA VAL A 86 5.62 10.46 5.80
C VAL A 86 4.63 11.00 4.78
N SER A 87 3.37 10.58 4.83
CA SER A 87 2.34 10.98 3.88
C SER A 87 0.93 10.85 4.45
N GLU A 88 -0.05 11.32 3.68
CA GLU A 88 -1.45 10.96 3.83
C GLU A 88 -1.75 9.82 2.85
N MET A 89 -2.03 8.63 3.35
CA MET A 89 -2.28 7.43 2.53
C MET A 89 -3.72 6.97 2.69
N SER A 90 -4.32 6.40 1.65
CA SER A 90 -5.49 5.54 1.78
C SER A 90 -5.32 4.26 0.97
N ILE A 91 -5.87 3.17 1.50
CA ILE A 91 -5.92 1.87 0.84
C ILE A 91 -7.39 1.51 0.68
N LEU A 92 -7.86 1.48 -0.55
CA LEU A 92 -9.18 1.01 -0.92
C LEU A 92 -9.04 -0.36 -1.58
N SER A 93 -9.74 -1.37 -1.10
CA SER A 93 -9.60 -2.73 -1.62
C SER A 93 -10.89 -3.54 -1.52
N SER A 94 -11.05 -4.46 -2.47
CA SER A 94 -12.08 -5.50 -2.42
C SER A 94 -11.55 -6.78 -3.05
N ASN A 95 -11.84 -7.91 -2.42
CA ASN A 95 -11.51 -9.25 -2.90
C ASN A 95 -12.61 -9.88 -3.79
N GLY A 96 -13.58 -9.07 -4.25
CA GLY A 96 -14.71 -9.53 -5.07
C GLY A 96 -15.74 -10.39 -4.32
N LYS A 97 -15.69 -10.39 -2.98
CA LYS A 97 -16.63 -11.10 -2.12
C LYS A 97 -17.20 -10.14 -1.07
N GLY A 98 -18.21 -9.38 -1.49
CA GLY A 98 -18.91 -8.44 -0.63
C GLY A 98 -18.47 -7.00 -0.87
N GLU A 99 -18.72 -6.14 0.11
CA GLU A 99 -18.44 -4.71 0.00
C GLU A 99 -16.93 -4.43 -0.01
N GLY A 100 -16.52 -3.39 -0.73
CA GLY A 100 -15.17 -2.86 -0.62
C GLY A 100 -14.98 -2.15 0.71
N ALA A 101 -13.72 -1.95 1.08
CA ALA A 101 -13.36 -1.21 2.28
C ALA A 101 -12.21 -0.25 1.99
N GLU A 102 -12.23 0.89 2.69
CA GLU A 102 -11.16 1.88 2.67
C GLU A 102 -10.55 2.01 4.06
N LEU A 103 -9.22 2.03 4.12
CA LEU A 103 -8.44 2.33 5.30
C LEU A 103 -7.66 3.64 5.08
N PRO A 104 -8.07 4.75 5.71
CA PRO A 104 -7.28 5.97 5.73
C PRO A 104 -6.11 5.83 6.72
N ILE A 105 -4.93 6.32 6.35
CA ILE A 105 -3.74 6.36 7.19
C ILE A 105 -3.09 7.75 7.11
N ILE A 106 -2.92 8.41 8.26
CA ILE A 106 -2.29 9.74 8.34
C ILE A 106 -1.09 9.64 9.27
N ASP A 107 0.09 10.08 8.80
CA ASP A 107 1.33 10.06 9.57
C ASP A 107 1.64 8.68 10.19
N GLY A 108 1.29 7.61 9.46
CA GLY A 108 1.46 6.22 9.89
C GLY A 108 0.41 5.70 10.87
N HIS A 109 -0.62 6.50 11.20
CA HIS A 109 -1.72 6.12 12.08
C HIS A 109 -2.93 5.73 11.23
N ALA A 110 -3.29 4.45 11.28
CA ALA A 110 -4.47 3.93 10.62
C ALA A 110 -5.74 4.42 11.35
N GLY A 111 -6.70 4.93 10.58
CA GLY A 111 -8.02 5.30 11.07
C GLY A 111 -8.98 4.11 11.12
N GLU A 112 -10.27 4.40 11.26
CA GLU A 112 -11.32 3.39 11.19
C GLU A 112 -11.57 2.96 9.73
N ILE A 113 -11.74 1.65 9.52
CA ILE A 113 -12.16 1.11 8.23
C ILE A 113 -13.54 1.67 7.87
N GLN A 114 -13.69 2.14 6.64
CA GLN A 114 -14.94 2.65 6.11
C GLN A 114 -15.46 1.75 4.97
N PRO A 115 -16.78 1.57 4.83
CA PRO A 115 -17.36 0.95 3.64
C PRO A 115 -16.99 1.74 2.37
N ALA A 116 -16.66 1.02 1.31
CA ALA A 116 -16.21 1.61 0.06
C ALA A 116 -16.72 0.84 -1.17
N ALA A 117 -16.49 1.39 -2.36
CA ALA A 117 -16.90 0.76 -3.60
C ALA A 117 -16.17 -0.58 -3.82
N GLU A 118 -16.88 -1.56 -4.37
CA GLU A 118 -16.32 -2.84 -4.79
C GLU A 118 -15.56 -2.67 -6.11
N ILE A 119 -14.27 -2.31 -6.03
CA ILE A 119 -13.46 -2.02 -7.24
C ILE A 119 -12.81 -3.24 -7.90
N GLY A 120 -12.90 -4.43 -7.27
CA GLY A 120 -12.29 -5.68 -7.74
C GLY A 120 -10.76 -5.62 -7.86
N GLY A 121 -10.07 -5.42 -6.74
CA GLY A 121 -8.62 -5.22 -6.68
C GLY A 121 -8.21 -4.27 -5.55
N THR A 122 -7.09 -3.57 -5.72
CA THR A 122 -6.58 -2.61 -4.73
C THR A 122 -6.25 -1.27 -5.37
N GLU A 123 -6.60 -0.19 -4.69
CA GLU A 123 -6.15 1.17 -4.98
C GLU A 123 -5.42 1.72 -3.76
N ILE A 124 -4.17 2.14 -3.95
CA ILE A 124 -3.38 2.82 -2.93
C ILE A 124 -3.16 4.25 -3.40
N THR A 125 -3.67 5.21 -2.63
CA THR A 125 -3.51 6.64 -2.87
C THR A 125 -2.58 7.23 -1.83
N ILE A 126 -1.59 7.99 -2.27
CA ILE A 126 -0.62 8.70 -1.42
C ILE A 126 -0.68 10.17 -1.79
N ARG A 127 -0.91 11.02 -0.80
CA ARG A 127 -0.97 12.48 -0.91
C ARG A 127 0.11 13.11 -0.04
N ASN A 128 0.57 14.27 -0.48
CA ASN A 128 1.46 15.13 0.31
C ASN A 128 2.71 14.39 0.79
N LEU A 129 3.41 13.67 -0.10
CA LEU A 129 4.58 12.88 0.26
C LEU A 129 5.69 13.78 0.85
N PHE A 130 6.22 13.40 2.01
CA PHE A 130 7.22 14.12 2.82
C PHE A 130 6.77 15.45 3.44
N TYR A 131 5.48 15.79 3.43
CA TYR A 131 5.00 17.07 3.96
C TYR A 131 5.30 17.30 5.45
N ASN A 132 5.39 16.21 6.22
CA ASN A 132 5.65 16.20 7.66
C ASN A 132 7.12 15.93 8.01
N THR A 133 8.02 15.88 7.02
CA THR A 133 9.44 15.56 7.20
C THR A 133 10.30 16.79 6.86
N PRO A 134 10.71 17.60 7.85
CA PRO A 134 11.53 18.77 7.60
C PRO A 134 12.90 18.38 7.01
N ALA A 135 13.32 19.07 5.95
CA ALA A 135 14.58 18.87 5.22
C ALA A 135 14.73 17.48 4.54
N ARG A 136 14.08 17.31 3.39
CA ARG A 136 14.37 16.24 2.41
C ARG A 136 14.25 16.75 0.99
#